data_AF-B3PGB1-F1
#
_entry.id   AF-B3PGB1-F1
#
_cell.length_a   1.000
_cell.length_b   1.000
_cell.length_c   1.000
_cell.angle_alpha   90.00
_cell.angle_beta   90.00
_cell.angle_gamma   90.00
#
_symmetry.space_group_name_H-M   'P 1'
#
loop_
_entity.id
_entity.type
_entity.pdbx_description
1 polymer ?
#
loop_
_entity_poly.entity_id
_entity_poly.type
_entity_poly.pdbx_seq_one_letter_code
_entity_poly.pdbx_strand_id
1 'polypeptide(L)'
;MSEWFILQNQQKLFLGKQNQWVDGRDPAALFKTPHKDEAINQKVEASARDFTQRIQLLSCGLNEKGLPLLDPAILPEPLPKPAKDLFEDPAEPAPVIETGTQTAP
;
A
#
# COMPACT_ATOMS: atom_id res chain seq x y z
N MET A 1 11.64 -22.80 11.42
CA MET A 1 11.39 -22.06 10.17
C MET A 1 10.05 -21.40 10.31
N SER A 2 10.01 -20.07 10.46
CA SER A 2 8.74 -19.35 10.53
C SER A 2 8.31 -19.00 9.11
N GLU A 3 7.29 -19.68 8.61
CA GLU A 3 6.64 -19.31 7.36
C GLU A 3 5.74 -18.10 7.60
N TRP A 4 5.75 -17.17 6.65
CA TRP A 4 4.91 -15.98 6.67
C TRP A 4 3.89 -16.06 5.56
N PHE A 5 2.74 -15.44 5.79
CA PHE A 5 1.63 -15.44 4.85
C PHE A 5 1.48 -14.07 4.22
N ILE A 6 1.34 -14.07 2.91
CA ILE A 6 1.10 -12.90 2.08
C ILE A 6 -0.11 -13.15 1.17
N LEU A 7 -0.66 -12.08 0.61
CA LEU A 7 -1.82 -12.14 -0.26
C LEU A 7 -1.47 -11.62 -1.65
N GLN A 8 -1.91 -12.36 -2.68
CA GLN A 8 -1.71 -12.01 -4.08
C GLN A 8 -3.04 -12.09 -4.84
N ASN A 9 -3.29 -11.16 -5.77
CA ASN A 9 -4.47 -11.20 -6.63
C ASN A 9 -4.21 -11.93 -7.96
N GLN A 10 -5.26 -12.08 -8.78
CA GLN A 10 -5.19 -12.67 -10.12
C GLN A 10 -4.26 -11.93 -11.11
N GLN A 11 -3.91 -10.67 -10.83
CA GLN A 11 -2.98 -9.87 -11.63
C GLN A 11 -1.53 -10.00 -11.13
N LYS A 12 -1.25 -10.97 -10.25
CA LYS A 12 0.02 -11.16 -9.55
C LYS A 12 0.43 -9.99 -8.64
N LEU A 13 -0.45 -9.02 -8.37
CA LEU A 13 -0.20 -7.92 -7.44
C LEU A 13 -0.34 -8.42 -5.99
N PHE A 14 0.51 -7.88 -5.12
CA PHE A 14 0.55 -8.21 -3.70
C PHE A 14 -0.20 -7.17 -2.88
N LEU A 15 -0.77 -7.59 -1.75
CA LEU A 15 -1.43 -6.69 -0.84
C LEU A 15 -0.40 -5.91 0.00
N GLY A 16 -0.47 -4.59 -0.05
CA GLY A 16 0.28 -3.69 0.83
C GLY A 16 -0.36 -3.58 2.21
N LYS A 17 0.40 -3.08 3.20
CA LYS A 17 -0.06 -2.84 4.59
C LYS A 17 -1.26 -1.89 4.69
N GLN A 18 -1.48 -1.06 3.67
CA GLN A 18 -2.58 -0.10 3.58
C GLN A 18 -3.76 -0.65 2.75
N ASN A 19 -3.87 -1.98 2.60
CA ASN A 19 -4.90 -2.63 1.78
C ASN A 19 -4.92 -2.16 0.31
N GLN A 20 -3.76 -1.84 -0.25
CA GLN A 20 -3.57 -1.43 -1.65
C GLN A 20 -2.81 -2.50 -2.43
N TRP A 21 -3.15 -2.72 -3.70
CA TRP A 21 -2.47 -3.69 -4.55
C TRP A 21 -1.19 -3.08 -5.14
N VAL A 22 -0.06 -3.73 -4.91
CA VAL A 22 1.27 -3.26 -5.34
C VAL A 22 2.04 -4.37 -6.07
N ASP A 23 2.99 -3.99 -6.90
CA ASP A 23 3.83 -4.91 -7.68
C ASP A 23 4.77 -5.81 -6.84
N GLY A 24 4.98 -5.50 -5.56
CA GLY A 24 5.82 -6.31 -4.66
C GLY A 24 7.32 -6.02 -4.75
N ARG A 25 7.73 -4.97 -5.47
CA ARG A 25 9.13 -4.51 -5.47
C ARG A 25 9.62 -3.99 -4.14
N ASP A 26 8.71 -3.46 -3.33
CA ASP A 26 8.99 -3.06 -1.96
C ASP A 26 8.40 -4.08 -0.97
N PRO A 27 9.15 -5.12 -0.58
CA PRO A 27 8.69 -6.13 0.37
C PRO A 27 8.49 -5.58 1.79
N ALA A 28 8.95 -4.36 2.08
CA ALA A 28 8.73 -3.69 3.36
C ALA A 28 7.31 -3.10 3.47
N ALA A 29 6.73 -2.66 2.35
CA ALA A 29 5.38 -2.13 2.22
C ALA A 29 4.31 -3.23 2.14
N LEU A 30 4.70 -4.49 1.93
CA LEU A 30 3.77 -5.62 1.84
C LEU A 30 3.16 -6.00 3.18
N PHE A 31 1.90 -6.40 3.12
CA PHE A 31 1.23 -7.11 4.19
C PHE A 31 1.86 -8.50 4.34
N LYS A 32 2.25 -8.83 5.58
CA LYS A 32 2.83 -10.11 5.95
C LYS A 32 2.44 -10.41 7.39
N THR A 33 2.00 -11.63 7.66
CA THR A 33 1.69 -12.09 9.01
C THR A 33 2.25 -13.50 9.22
N PRO A 34 2.75 -13.84 10.41
CA PRO A 34 3.12 -15.21 10.74
C PRO A 34 1.88 -16.09 11.04
N HIS A 35 0.69 -15.49 11.18
CA HIS A 35 -0.55 -16.15 11.54
C HIS A 35 -1.42 -16.40 10.31
N LYS A 36 -1.77 -17.67 10.08
CA LYS A 36 -2.60 -18.05 8.92
C LYS A 36 -4.01 -17.49 9.03
N ASP A 37 -4.58 -17.47 10.24
CA ASP A 37 -5.90 -16.94 10.54
C ASP A 37 -6.00 -15.44 10.20
N GLU A 38 -5.04 -14.62 10.63
CA GLU A 38 -4.96 -13.21 10.23
C GLU A 38 -4.92 -13.03 8.71
N ALA A 39 -4.13 -13.85 8.01
CA ALA A 39 -4.04 -13.76 6.56
C ALA A 39 -5.37 -14.16 5.88
N ILE A 40 -6.11 -15.12 6.44
CA ILE A 40 -7.44 -15.49 5.99
C ILE A 40 -8.43 -14.35 6.26
N ASN A 41 -8.38 -13.72 7.43
CA ASN A 41 -9.22 -12.58 7.76
C ASN A 41 -8.99 -11.44 6.76
N GLN A 42 -7.73 -11.10 6.53
CA GLN A 42 -7.32 -10.06 5.59
C GLN A 42 -7.77 -10.37 4.15
N LYS A 43 -7.68 -11.65 3.73
CA LYS A 43 -8.18 -12.10 2.42
C LYS A 43 -9.69 -11.87 2.30
N VAL A 44 -10.45 -12.21 3.34
CA VAL A 44 -11.91 -12.04 3.34
C VAL A 44 -12.27 -10.56 3.31
N GLU A 45 -11.60 -9.72 4.09
CA GLU A 45 -11.82 -8.27 4.09
C GLU A 45 -11.54 -7.64 2.72
N ALA A 46 -10.42 -7.98 2.10
CA ALA A 46 -10.08 -7.49 0.77
C ALA A 46 -11.04 -8.03 -0.30
N SER A 47 -11.47 -9.29 -0.20
CA SER A 47 -12.45 -9.89 -1.11
C SER A 47 -13.87 -9.33 -0.92
N ALA A 48 -14.21 -8.87 0.28
CA ALA A 48 -15.50 -8.24 0.57
C ALA A 48 -15.58 -6.82 -0.02
N ARG A 49 -14.45 -6.11 -0.09
CA ARG A 49 -14.35 -4.80 -0.74
C ARG A 49 -14.51 -4.91 -2.26
N ASP A 50 -13.85 -5.90 -2.86
CA ASP A 50 -13.87 -6.13 -4.31
C ASP A 50 -14.00 -7.63 -4.63
N PHE A 51 -15.24 -8.10 -4.78
CA PHE A 51 -15.54 -9.52 -5.04
C PHE A 51 -15.05 -10.02 -6.40
N THR A 52 -14.70 -9.12 -7.32
CA THR A 52 -14.13 -9.44 -8.64
C THR A 52 -12.67 -9.86 -8.54
N GLN A 53 -11.97 -9.50 -7.46
CA GLN A 53 -10.57 -9.83 -7.24
C GLN A 53 -10.45 -11.23 -6.64
N ARG A 54 -9.89 -12.18 -7.38
CA ARG A 54 -9.53 -13.49 -6.81
C ARG A 54 -8.21 -13.40 -6.05
N ILE A 55 -8.31 -13.34 -4.73
CA ILE A 55 -7.17 -13.27 -3.82
C ILE A 55 -6.73 -14.68 -3.40
N GLN A 56 -5.44 -14.96 -3.57
CA GLN A 56 -4.76 -16.18 -3.15
C GLN A 56 -3.87 -15.92 -1.94
N LEU A 57 -3.83 -16.91 -1.05
CA LEU A 57 -2.95 -16.94 0.11
C LEU A 57 -1.67 -17.68 -0.27
N LEU A 58 -0.52 -17.04 -0.09
CA LEU A 58 0.79 -17.61 -0.38
C LEU A 58 1.61 -17.65 0.91
N SER A 59 2.33 -18.75 1.14
CA SER A 59 3.36 -18.84 2.18
C SER A 59 4.73 -18.47 1.60
N CYS A 60 5.51 -17.71 2.37
CA CYS A 60 6.78 -17.15 1.97
C CYS A 60 7.71 -17.06 3.19
N GLY A 61 9.02 -17.31 3.00
CA GLY A 61 10.01 -17.10 4.04
C GLY A 61 10.37 -15.61 4.22
N LEU A 62 10.92 -15.22 5.36
CA LEU A 62 11.59 -13.92 5.49
C LEU A 62 13.09 -14.07 5.22
N ASN A 63 13.66 -13.06 4.57
CA ASN A 63 15.11 -12.90 4.48
C ASN A 63 15.69 -12.37 5.81
N GLU A 64 17.02 -12.34 5.96
CA GLU A 64 17.75 -11.85 7.15
C GLU A 64 17.36 -10.41 7.56
N LYS A 65 16.79 -9.63 6.64
CA LYS A 65 16.26 -8.29 6.88
C LYS A 65 14.80 -8.24 7.34
N GLY A 66 14.16 -9.38 7.61
CA GLY A 66 12.74 -9.46 7.97
C GLY A 66 11.79 -9.12 6.82
N LEU A 67 12.24 -9.29 5.57
CA LEU A 67 11.49 -8.98 4.36
C LEU A 67 11.00 -10.27 3.69
N PRO A 68 9.73 -10.35 3.24
CA PRO A 68 9.21 -11.52 2.53
C PRO A 68 10.05 -11.78 1.28
N LEU A 69 10.53 -13.01 1.16
CA LEU A 69 11.39 -13.48 0.08
C LEU A 69 10.50 -13.84 -1.12
N LEU A 70 10.16 -12.82 -1.90
CA LEU A 70 9.39 -12.98 -3.13
C LEU A 70 10.29 -13.49 -4.26
N ASP A 71 9.83 -14.53 -4.94
CA ASP A 71 10.53 -15.08 -6.08
C ASP A 71 10.30 -14.20 -7.33
N PRO A 72 11.33 -13.83 -8.11
CA PRO A 72 11.15 -13.02 -9.32
C PRO A 72 10.18 -13.64 -10.34
N ALA A 73 9.97 -14.96 -10.28
CA ALA A 73 9.00 -15.66 -11.13
C ALA A 73 7.52 -15.33 -10.83
N ILE A 74 7.22 -14.88 -9.61
CA ILE A 74 5.85 -14.55 -9.18
C ILE A 74 5.52 -13.05 -9.29
N LEU A 75 6.48 -12.19 -9.65
CA LEU A 75 6.22 -10.77 -9.88
C LEU A 75 5.43 -10.54 -11.19
N PRO A 76 4.45 -9.61 -11.18
CA PRO A 76 3.82 -9.14 -12.41
C PRO A 76 4.79 -8.34 -13.28
N GLU A 77 4.43 -8.14 -14.54
CA GLU A 77 5.06 -7.10 -15.36
C GLU A 77 4.99 -5.76 -14.64
N PRO A 78 6.04 -4.94 -14.70
CA PRO A 78 6.09 -3.67 -14.01
C PRO A 78 4.88 -2.81 -14.36
N LEU A 79 4.06 -2.50 -13.34
CA LEU A 79 3.08 -1.43 -13.48
C LEU A 79 3.83 -0.16 -13.91
N PRO A 80 3.32 0.60 -14.90
CA PRO A 80 3.85 1.92 -15.20
C PRO A 80 3.74 2.73 -13.92
N LYS A 81 4.89 3.12 -13.37
CA LYS A 81 4.94 3.98 -12.18
C LYS A 81 4.07 5.19 -12.49
N PRO A 82 3.03 5.54 -11.71
CA PRO A 82 2.46 6.86 -11.84
C PRO A 82 3.64 7.81 -11.62
N ALA A 83 3.93 8.63 -12.62
CA ALA A 83 4.84 9.74 -12.46
C ALA A 83 4.39 10.45 -11.18
N LYS A 84 5.32 10.69 -10.26
CA LYS A 84 5.11 11.58 -9.14
C LYS A 84 4.66 12.91 -9.74
N ASP A 85 3.36 13.13 -9.82
CA ASP A 85 2.82 14.42 -10.15
C ASP A 85 3.14 15.29 -8.95
N LEU A 86 4.02 16.26 -9.22
CA LEU A 86 4.44 17.30 -8.31
C LEU A 86 3.24 18.22 -8.04
N PHE A 87 2.22 17.73 -7.33
CA PHE A 87 1.28 18.61 -6.66
C PHE A 87 1.97 19.16 -5.41
N GLU A 88 2.83 20.12 -5.75
CA GLU A 88 3.29 21.23 -4.93
C GLU A 88 2.11 21.77 -4.13
N ASP A 89 2.33 21.84 -2.83
CA ASP A 89 1.47 22.44 -1.82
C ASP A 89 1.28 23.93 -2.13
N PRO A 90 0.06 24.45 -2.41
CA PRO A 90 -0.21 25.85 -2.22
C PRO A 90 -0.80 26.04 -0.83
N ALA A 91 0.12 26.23 0.11
CA ALA A 91 0.04 27.18 1.21
C ALA A 91 -1.33 27.85 1.40
N GLU A 92 -1.95 27.48 2.52
CA GLU A 92 -2.97 28.22 3.24
C GLU A 92 -2.71 29.74 3.24
N PRO A 93 -3.62 30.59 2.70
CA PRO A 93 -3.59 32.01 3.03
C PRO A 93 -4.39 32.21 4.33
N ALA A 94 -3.64 32.48 5.40
CA ALA A 94 -4.16 33.01 6.65
C ALA A 94 -5.02 34.26 6.39
N PRO A 95 -6.14 34.47 7.13
CA PRO A 95 -6.91 35.69 7.02
C PRO A 95 -6.09 36.88 7.52
N VAL A 96 -5.83 37.83 6.62
CA VAL A 96 -5.21 39.11 6.94
C VAL A 96 -6.12 39.89 7.89
N ILE A 97 -5.58 40.18 9.06
CA ILE A 97 -6.10 41.15 10.01
C ILE A 97 -5.87 42.57 9.47
N GLU A 98 -6.91 43.26 9.04
CA GLU A 98 -6.86 44.71 8.78
C GLU A 98 -7.40 45.48 9.99
N THR A 99 -6.48 45.96 10.82
CA THR A 99 -6.73 47.00 11.81
C THR A 99 -5.98 48.27 11.44
N GLY A 100 -6.70 49.38 11.25
CA GLY A 100 -6.17 50.73 11.49
C GLY A 100 -6.45 51.80 10.42
N THR A 101 -7.47 52.63 10.69
CA THR A 101 -7.43 54.11 10.76
C THR A 101 -6.77 54.93 9.64
N GLN A 102 -7.51 55.93 9.08
CA GLN A 102 -7.17 57.38 8.98
C GLN A 102 -8.12 58.07 7.96
N THR A 103 -9.11 58.89 8.37
CA THR A 103 -9.12 60.38 8.56
C THR A 103 -9.30 61.23 7.28
N ALA A 104 -10.46 61.94 7.24
CA ALA A 104 -10.79 63.26 6.64
C ALA A 104 -10.48 63.50 5.13
N PRO A 105 -11.00 64.56 4.45
CA PRO A 105 -11.25 65.94 4.89
C PRO A 105 -12.69 66.29 5.29
#